data_AF-A0A4X2LSP0-F1
#
_entry.id   AF-A0A4X2LSP0-F1
#
_cell.length_a   1.000
_cell.length_b   1.000
_cell.length_c   1.000
_cell.angle_alpha   90.00
_cell.angle_beta   90.00
_cell.angle_gamma   90.00
#
_symmetry.space_group_name_H-M   'P 1'
#
loop_
_entity.id
_entity.type
_entity.pdbx_description
1 polymer ?
#
loop_
_entity_poly.entity_id
_entity_poly.type
_entity_poly.pdbx_seq_one_letter_code
_entity_poly.pdbx_strand_id
1 'polypeptide(L)'
;MTFPYEFFARQGIHDMLEHGGNKILPVIPQLIIPIKNALNLRNRQVICVTLKVLQHLVVSADMVGEALVPYYRQILPILNIFKNMNGELF
;
A
#
# COMPACT_ATOMS: atom_id res chain seq x y z
N MET A 1 -12.54 -0.37 10.38
CA MET A 1 -12.84 -1.14 9.15
C MET A 1 -14.09 -1.97 9.42
N THR A 2 -14.98 -2.12 8.44
CA THR A 2 -16.28 -2.79 8.61
C THR A 2 -16.34 -4.06 7.78
N PHE A 3 -16.61 -5.19 8.43
CA PHE A 3 -16.96 -6.45 7.74
C PHE A 3 -18.29 -6.26 6.99
N PRO A 4 -18.44 -6.73 5.74
CA PRO A 4 -17.51 -7.60 4.98
C PRO A 4 -16.55 -6.88 4.02
N TYR A 5 -16.65 -5.56 3.89
CA TYR A 5 -15.96 -4.79 2.84
C TYR A 5 -14.44 -4.90 2.88
N GLU A 6 -13.83 -4.89 4.07
CA GLU A 6 -12.37 -5.02 4.22
C GLU A 6 -11.86 -6.35 3.66
N PHE A 7 -12.58 -7.45 3.93
CA PHE A 7 -12.14 -8.78 3.54
C PHE A 7 -12.03 -8.88 2.01
N PHE A 8 -13.08 -8.49 1.30
CA PHE A 8 -13.09 -8.51 -0.16
C PHE A 8 -12.12 -7.50 -0.75
N ALA A 9 -11.98 -6.31 -0.17
CA ALA A 9 -11.00 -5.33 -0.63
C ALA A 9 -9.57 -5.88 -0.55
N ARG A 10 -9.22 -6.55 0.56
CA ARG A 10 -7.87 -7.11 0.75
C ARG A 10 -7.61 -8.30 -0.16
N GLN A 11 -8.55 -9.23 -0.27
CA GLN A 11 -8.42 -10.39 -1.15
C GLN A 11 -8.37 -9.98 -2.62
N GLY A 12 -9.26 -9.07 -3.04
CA GLY A 12 -9.28 -8.57 -4.42
C GLY A 12 -7.97 -7.87 -4.81
N ILE A 13 -7.40 -7.05 -3.93
CA ILE A 13 -6.09 -6.43 -4.19
C ILE A 13 -5.01 -7.50 -4.34
N HIS A 14 -4.97 -8.49 -3.44
CA HIS A 14 -3.98 -9.56 -3.49
C HIS A 14 -4.05 -10.33 -4.81
N ASP A 15 -5.24 -10.79 -5.20
CA ASP A 15 -5.42 -11.58 -6.42
C ASP A 15 -5.09 -10.77 -7.69
N MET A 16 -5.44 -9.48 -7.70
CA MET A 16 -5.14 -8.60 -8.83
C MET A 16 -3.65 -8.28 -8.95
N LEU A 17 -2.91 -8.17 -7.84
CA LEU A 17 -1.46 -7.98 -7.88
C LEU A 17 -0.74 -9.27 -8.27
N GLU A 18 -1.21 -10.41 -7.78
CA GLU A 18 -0.62 -11.73 -8.08
C GLU A 18 -0.77 -12.10 -9.56
N HIS A 19 -1.92 -11.78 -10.17
CA HIS A 19 -2.24 -12.19 -11.55
C HIS A 19 -2.26 -11.03 -12.56
N GLY A 20 -1.97 -9.80 -12.13
CA GLY A 20 -2.04 -8.61 -12.98
C GLY A 20 -0.86 -8.48 -13.95
N GLY A 21 0.33 -8.93 -13.54
CA GLY A 21 1.56 -8.87 -14.33
C GLY A 21 1.83 -7.48 -14.91
N ASN A 22 2.12 -7.43 -16.21
CA ASN A 22 2.41 -6.23 -16.98
C ASN A 22 1.23 -5.23 -17.12
N LYS A 23 0.03 -5.56 -16.63
CA LYS A 23 -1.11 -4.61 -16.54
C LYS A 23 -1.03 -3.68 -15.33
N ILE A 24 -0.15 -3.97 -14.37
CA ILE A 24 -0.02 -3.20 -13.12
C ILE A 24 0.75 -1.90 -13.35
N LEU A 25 1.85 -1.96 -14.11
CA LEU A 25 2.74 -0.82 -14.35
C LEU A 25 2.00 0.41 -14.93
N PRO A 26 1.12 0.29 -15.94
CA PRO A 26 0.40 1.44 -16.50
C PRO A 26 -0.56 2.14 -15.53
N VAL A 27 -0.99 1.45 -14.46
CA VAL A 27 -1.99 1.99 -13.53
C VAL A 27 -1.37 2.61 -12.26
N ILE A 28 -0.06 2.50 -12.06
CA ILE A 28 0.64 3.04 -10.88
C ILE A 28 0.28 4.49 -10.55
N PRO A 29 0.25 5.45 -11.51
CA PRO A 29 -0.09 6.84 -11.21
C PRO A 29 -1.48 7.01 -10.57
N GLN A 30 -2.43 6.13 -10.94
CA GLN A 30 -3.81 6.17 -10.44
C GLN A 30 -3.92 5.64 -9.00
N LEU A 31 -3.00 4.77 -8.58
CA LEU A 31 -3.00 4.16 -7.24
C LEU A 31 -2.45 5.09 -6.15
N ILE A 32 -1.71 6.14 -6.53
CA ILE A 32 -1.01 7.02 -5.59
C ILE A 32 -1.98 7.76 -4.66
N ILE A 33 -3.07 8.30 -5.20
CA ILE A 33 -4.06 9.04 -4.40
C ILE A 33 -4.77 8.11 -3.40
N PRO A 34 -5.31 6.94 -3.78
CA PRO A 34 -5.86 5.97 -2.83
C PRO A 34 -4.88 5.57 -1.72
N ILE A 35 -3.62 5.25 -2.06
CA ILE A 35 -2.60 4.87 -1.08
C ILE A 35 -2.33 6.01 -0.09
N LYS A 36 -2.12 7.22 -0.61
CA LYS A 36 -1.91 8.42 0.22
C LYS A 36 -3.09 8.64 1.18
N ASN A 37 -4.32 8.53 0.68
CA ASN A 37 -5.52 8.72 1.49
C ASN A 37 -5.64 7.67 2.60
N ALA A 38 -5.38 6.39 2.28
CA ALA A 38 -5.40 5.31 3.26
C ALA A 38 -4.38 5.53 4.39
N LEU A 39 -3.16 5.93 4.05
CA LEU A 39 -2.12 6.21 5.06
C LEU A 39 -2.46 7.45 5.90
N ASN A 40 -3.05 8.49 5.29
CA ASN A 40 -3.43 9.72 5.97
C ASN A 40 -4.57 9.56 6.98
N LEU A 41 -5.31 8.44 6.97
CA LEU A 41 -6.29 8.13 8.01
C LEU A 41 -5.65 7.95 9.40
N ARG A 42 -4.31 7.79 9.48
CA ARG A 42 -3.57 7.60 10.75
C ARG A 42 -4.07 6.42 11.60
N ASN A 43 -4.82 5.51 10.98
CA ASN A 43 -5.30 4.31 11.62
C ASN A 43 -4.23 3.22 11.47
N ARG A 44 -3.68 2.74 12.60
CA ARG A 44 -2.60 1.74 12.62
C ARG A 44 -2.94 0.48 11.81
N GLN A 45 -4.17 -0.02 11.90
CA GLN A 45 -4.58 -1.21 11.15
C GLN A 45 -4.56 -0.96 9.63
N VAL A 46 -5.10 0.19 9.20
CA VAL A 46 -5.10 0.59 7.78
C VAL A 46 -3.69 0.79 7.25
N ILE A 47 -2.82 1.43 8.04
CA ILE A 47 -1.41 1.62 7.68
C ILE A 47 -0.72 0.26 7.51
N CYS A 48 -0.86 -0.66 8.47
CA CYS A 48 -0.26 -2.00 8.38
C CYS A 48 -0.73 -2.77 7.13
N VAL A 49 -2.03 -2.72 6.82
CA VAL A 49 -2.56 -3.35 5.60
C VAL A 49 -2.02 -2.68 4.34
N THR A 50 -2.00 -1.35 4.29
CA THR A 50 -1.53 -0.57 3.14
C THR A 50 -0.03 -0.80 2.90
N LEU A 51 0.78 -0.91 3.96
CA LEU A 51 2.20 -1.23 3.84
C LEU A 51 2.45 -2.64 3.29
N LYS A 52 1.65 -3.63 3.70
CA LYS A 52 1.73 -4.98 3.12
C LYS A 52 1.33 -4.99 1.65
N VAL A 53 0.29 -4.25 1.27
CA VAL A 53 -0.11 -4.08 -0.13
C VAL A 53 0.99 -3.39 -0.93
N LEU A 54 1.65 -2.36 -0.38
CA LEU A 54 2.78 -1.70 -1.03
C LEU A 54 3.96 -2.66 -1.26
N GLN A 55 4.27 -3.53 -0.30
CA GLN A 55 5.31 -4.55 -0.46
C GLN A 55 4.96 -5.55 -1.58
N HIS A 56 3.70 -6.00 -1.65
CA HIS A 56 3.24 -6.88 -2.73
C HIS A 56 3.27 -6.18 -4.09
N LEU A 57 2.83 -4.91 -4.14
CA LEU A 57 2.82 -4.10 -5.36
C LEU A 57 4.21 -4.00 -5.99
N VAL A 58 5.25 -3.68 -5.20
CA VAL A 58 6.60 -3.46 -5.76
C VAL A 58 7.27 -4.73 -6.29
N VAL A 59 6.80 -5.92 -5.88
CA VAL A 59 7.29 -7.22 -6.38
C VAL A 59 6.36 -7.87 -7.41
N SER A 60 5.21 -7.25 -7.70
CA SER A 60 4.16 -7.85 -8.55
C SER A 60 4.48 -7.88 -10.04
N ALA A 61 5.35 -6.99 -10.53
CA ALA A 61 5.80 -6.97 -11.92
C ALA A 61 7.09 -6.17 -12.08
N ASP A 62 7.80 -6.39 -13.18
CA ASP A 62 9.02 -5.66 -13.53
C ASP A 62 8.77 -4.14 -13.57
N MET A 63 9.79 -3.38 -13.15
CA MET A 63 9.81 -1.91 -13.14
C MET A 63 8.77 -1.21 -12.24
N VAL A 64 7.89 -1.94 -11.53
CA VAL A 64 6.89 -1.31 -10.65
C VAL A 64 7.56 -0.55 -9.50
N GLY A 65 8.63 -1.11 -8.91
CA GLY A 65 9.41 -0.43 -7.87
C GLY A 65 10.00 0.90 -8.34
N GLU A 66 10.59 0.92 -9.55
CA GLU A 66 11.17 2.12 -10.17
C GLU A 66 10.10 3.17 -10.48
N ALA A 67 8.96 2.74 -11.02
CA ALA A 67 7.83 3.60 -11.33
C ALA A 67 7.23 4.27 -10.08
N LEU A 68 7.45 3.72 -8.89
CA LEU A 68 6.96 4.28 -7.63
C LEU A 68 7.85 5.40 -7.08
N VAL A 69 9.13 5.47 -7.47
CA VAL A 69 10.12 6.43 -6.95
C VAL A 69 9.67 7.90 -7.03
N PRO A 70 9.07 8.38 -8.15
CA PRO A 70 8.60 9.77 -8.25
C PRO A 70 7.54 10.14 -7.20
N TYR A 71 6.85 9.14 -6.64
CA TYR A 71 5.71 9.34 -5.73
C TYR A 71 6.08 9.21 -4.25
N TYR A 72 7.33 8.88 -3.91
CA TYR A 72 7.78 8.71 -2.51
C TYR A 72 7.48 9.92 -1.62
N ARG A 73 7.63 11.14 -2.15
CA ARG A 73 7.32 12.37 -1.40
C ARG A 73 5.84 12.50 -1.04
N GLN A 74 4.94 11.80 -1.75
CA GLN A 74 3.50 11.84 -1.47
C GLN A 74 3.09 10.80 -0.42
N ILE A 75 3.75 9.64 -0.39
CA ILE A 75 3.33 8.48 0.43
C ILE A 75 4.15 8.29 1.70
N LEU A 76 5.44 8.64 1.71
CA LEU A 76 6.34 8.36 2.83
C LEU A 76 6.23 9.32 4.03
N PRO A 77 5.90 10.63 3.90
CA PRO A 77 5.96 11.55 5.04
C PRO A 77 5.12 11.14 6.25
N ILE A 78 3.95 10.54 6.02
CA ILE A 78 3.03 10.05 7.07
C ILE A 78 3.64 8.91 7.89
N LEU A 79 4.52 8.09 7.30
CA LEU A 79 5.16 6.97 7.97
C LEU A 79 6.18 7.42 9.01
N ASN A 80 6.75 8.61 8.88
CA ASN A 80 7.70 9.15 9.86
C ASN A 80 7.08 9.27 11.26
N ILE A 81 5.77 9.52 11.35
CA ILE A 81 5.03 9.57 12.63
C ILE A 81 5.02 8.19 13.31
N PHE A 82 5.00 7.11 12.53
CA PHE A 82 4.84 5.74 13.02
C PHE A 82 6.14 4.93 13.04
N LYS A 83 7.24 5.47 12.49
CA LYS A 83 8.51 4.76 12.28
C LYS A 83 9.06 4.08 13.55
N ASN A 84 8.90 4.71 14.72
CA ASN A 84 9.44 4.23 15.98
C ASN A 84 8.37 3.58 16.88
N MET A 85 7.15 3.35 16.37
CA MET A 85 6.04 2.80 17.15
C MET A 85 6.08 1.27 17.16
N ASN A 86 7.21 0.69 17.54
CA ASN A 86 7.28 -0.73 17.88
C ASN A 86 6.69 -0.93 19.28
N GLY A 87 5.99 -2.05 19.49
CA GLY A 87 5.56 -2.42 20.83
C GLY A 87 6.79 -2.55 21.72
N GLU A 88 6.86 -1.79 22.82
CA GLU A 88 7.82 -2.07 23.87
C GLU A 88 7.48 -3.47 24.41
N LEU A 89 8.37 -4.43 24.16
CA LEU A 89 8.35 -5.73 24.81
C LEU A 89 8.68 -5.48 26.28
N PHE A 90 7.64 -5.43 27.12
CA PHE A 90 7.75 -5.67 28.55
C PHE A 90 7.48 -7.15 28.83
#